data_AF-A0A8S3VC43-F1
#
_entry.id   AF-A0A8S3VC43-F1
#
_cell.length_a   1.000
_cell.length_b   1.000
_cell.length_c   1.000
_cell.angle_alpha   90.00
_cell.angle_beta   90.00
_cell.angle_gamma   90.00
#
_symmetry.space_group_name_H-M   'P 1'
#
loop_
_entity.id
_entity.type
_entity.pdbx_description
1 polymer ?
#
loop_
_entity_poly.entity_id
_entity_poly.type
_entity_poly.pdbx_seq_one_letter_code
_entity_poly.pdbx_strand_id
1 'polypeptide(L)'
;MQISQSCCKHDEKLILYCKDHENPCCGKCAVESHKNVSLDEIIKNAKTSVSFHETEATLIELIDNISKIKRNVHKENLTDVSKKRKAIELEIQKTRLRIDKHLDKMQKTLTDEIHGVCDKESEKLRLSTKTLDGMEHVLSEYQMKIVNIKIYASDIQDFMGIKKIETDVEKEEEYLLSYIPEGK
;
A
#
# COMPACT_ATOMS: atom_id res chain seq x y z
N MET A 1 24.73 47.33 -40.05
CA MET A 1 24.55 47.46 -41.52
C MET A 1 24.27 48.93 -41.78
N GLN A 2 25.22 49.67 -42.37
CA GLN A 2 25.03 51.10 -42.65
C GLN A 2 24.30 51.21 -43.99
N ILE A 3 23.02 51.56 -43.95
CA ILE A 3 22.24 51.85 -45.16
C ILE A 3 22.75 53.19 -45.68
N SER A 4 23.41 53.19 -46.84
CA SER A 4 23.81 54.44 -47.52
C SER A 4 22.58 55.30 -47.70
N GLN A 5 22.57 56.51 -47.13
CA GLN A 5 21.44 57.43 -47.25
C GLN A 5 21.41 58.15 -48.61
N SER A 6 22.45 57.97 -49.43
CA SER A 6 22.66 58.68 -50.70
C SER A 6 22.70 57.71 -51.89
N CYS A 7 22.17 58.16 -53.02
CA CYS A 7 22.16 57.43 -54.29
C CYS A 7 23.54 57.40 -54.92
N CYS A 8 23.96 56.21 -55.36
CA CYS A 8 25.26 56.00 -56.02
C CYS A 8 25.39 56.68 -57.40
N LYS A 9 24.29 57.09 -58.03
CA LYS A 9 24.28 57.74 -59.35
C LYS A 9 24.04 59.24 -59.30
N HIS A 10 23.27 59.71 -58.32
CA HIS A 10 22.74 61.08 -58.34
C HIS A 10 23.10 61.92 -57.12
N ASP A 11 23.92 61.37 -56.21
CA ASP A 11 24.32 62.01 -54.93
C ASP A 11 23.15 62.65 -54.16
N GLU A 12 21.95 62.09 -54.34
CA GLU A 12 20.70 62.53 -53.71
C GLU A 12 20.24 61.52 -52.67
N LYS A 13 19.47 61.99 -51.69
CA LYS A 13 18.94 61.11 -50.65
C LYS A 13 18.01 60.04 -51.25
N LEU A 14 18.18 58.80 -50.79
CA LEU A 14 17.30 57.69 -51.11
C LEU A 14 15.99 57.86 -50.33
N ILE A 15 14.96 58.40 -50.99
CA ILE A 15 13.67 58.73 -50.37
C ILE A 15 12.51 57.88 -50.90
N LEU A 16 12.72 57.08 -51.95
CA LEU A 16 11.71 56.26 -52.62
C LEU A 16 12.08 54.77 -52.54
N TYR A 17 11.10 53.88 -52.72
CA TYR A 17 11.33 52.43 -52.81
C TYR A 17 10.78 51.88 -54.13
N CYS A 18 11.64 51.37 -55.01
CA CYS A 18 11.17 50.76 -56.25
C CYS A 18 10.72 49.32 -55.97
N LYS A 19 9.44 49.01 -56.23
CA LYS A 19 8.90 47.66 -56.00
C LYS A 19 9.44 46.64 -56.98
N ASP A 20 9.61 47.02 -58.25
CA ASP A 20 10.12 46.11 -59.28
C ASP A 20 11.54 45.62 -59.00
N HIS A 21 12.31 46.42 -58.25
CA HIS A 21 13.71 46.14 -57.94
C HIS A 21 13.94 45.89 -56.45
N GLU A 22 12.88 45.86 -55.64
CA GLU A 22 12.88 45.73 -54.18
C GLU A 22 14.00 46.54 -53.48
N ASN A 23 14.24 47.78 -53.92
CA ASN A 23 15.35 48.59 -53.42
C ASN A 23 15.01 50.08 -53.21
N PRO A 24 15.71 50.78 -52.28
CA PRO A 24 15.58 52.23 -52.15
C PRO A 24 16.24 52.99 -53.31
N CYS A 25 15.59 54.03 -53.84
CA CYS A 25 16.07 54.89 -54.92
C CYS A 25 15.85 56.39 -54.63
N CYS A 26 16.57 57.29 -55.32
CA CYS A 26 16.32 58.74 -55.26
C CYS A 26 15.26 59.17 -56.29
N GLY A 27 14.76 60.41 -56.16
CA GLY A 27 13.77 60.97 -57.08
C GLY A 27 14.22 60.94 -58.54
N LYS A 28 15.51 61.23 -58.80
CA LYS A 28 16.08 61.17 -60.16
C LYS A 28 16.11 59.75 -60.73
N CYS A 29 16.54 58.76 -59.96
CA CYS A 29 16.49 57.35 -60.38
C CYS A 29 15.07 56.91 -60.74
N ALA A 30 14.07 57.31 -59.95
CA ALA A 30 12.68 56.93 -60.17
C ALA A 30 12.14 57.42 -61.53
N VAL A 31 12.60 58.58 -61.98
CA VAL A 31 12.17 59.18 -63.25
C VAL A 31 13.04 58.69 -64.43
N GLU A 32 14.35 58.61 -64.25
CA GLU A 32 15.29 58.33 -65.34
C GLU A 32 15.44 56.84 -65.63
N SER A 33 15.56 56.03 -64.59
CA SER A 33 15.90 54.60 -64.69
C SER A 33 14.71 53.68 -64.44
N HIS A 34 13.71 54.14 -63.68
CA HIS A 34 12.55 53.34 -63.29
C HIS A 34 11.24 53.83 -63.92
N LYS A 35 11.31 54.42 -65.14
CA LYS A 35 10.19 54.98 -65.94
C LYS A 35 8.82 54.41 -65.53
N ASN A 36 8.00 55.24 -64.87
CA ASN A 36 6.64 55.00 -64.33
C ASN A 36 6.49 54.79 -62.82
N VAL A 37 7.37 55.33 -61.96
CA VAL A 37 7.02 55.39 -60.52
C VAL A 37 5.95 56.47 -60.31
N SER A 38 4.72 56.04 -60.04
CA SER A 38 3.58 56.94 -59.79
C SER A 38 3.77 57.71 -58.46
N LEU A 39 3.29 58.95 -58.37
CA LEU A 39 3.23 59.69 -57.09
C LEU A 39 2.46 58.92 -56.01
N ASP A 40 1.48 58.11 -56.40
CA ASP A 40 0.76 57.21 -55.50
C ASP A 40 1.69 56.12 -54.93
N GLU A 41 2.67 55.64 -55.71
CA GLU A 41 3.67 54.67 -55.25
C GLU A 41 4.65 55.32 -54.29
N ILE A 42 5.05 56.58 -54.50
CA ILE A 42 5.89 57.34 -53.58
C ILE A 42 5.20 57.52 -52.22
N ILE A 43 3.92 57.90 -52.22
CA ILE A 43 3.10 58.02 -51.00
C ILE A 43 2.89 56.64 -50.35
N LYS A 44 2.67 55.59 -51.15
CA LYS A 44 2.56 54.21 -50.67
C LYS A 44 3.86 53.71 -50.04
N ASN A 45 5.01 54.10 -50.59
CA ASN A 45 6.34 53.75 -50.09
C ASN A 45 6.68 54.47 -48.77
N ALA A 46 6.31 55.75 -48.66
CA ALA A 46 6.38 56.49 -47.41
C ALA A 46 5.47 55.85 -46.34
N LYS A 47 4.24 55.45 -46.71
CA LYS A 47 3.32 54.71 -45.83
C LYS A 47 3.90 53.35 -45.42
N THR A 48 4.54 52.60 -46.33
CA THR A 48 5.19 51.33 -45.97
C THR A 48 6.39 51.55 -45.04
N SER A 49 7.16 52.63 -45.22
CA SER A 49 8.26 52.98 -44.30
C SER A 49 7.76 53.31 -42.90
N VAL A 50 6.65 54.04 -42.76
CA VAL A 50 6.00 54.29 -41.47
C VAL A 50 5.47 52.98 -40.86
N SER A 51 4.87 52.10 -41.67
CA SER A 51 4.40 50.78 -41.20
C SER A 51 5.53 49.87 -40.71
N PHE A 52 6.76 50.02 -41.24
CA PHE A 52 7.92 49.28 -40.74
C PHE A 52 8.34 49.75 -39.35
N HIS A 53 8.30 51.06 -39.06
CA HIS A 53 8.55 51.56 -37.70
C HIS A 53 7.47 51.13 -36.71
N GLU A 54 6.20 51.12 -37.12
CA GLU A 54 5.11 50.60 -36.28
C GLU A 54 5.27 49.10 -36.02
N THR A 55 5.67 48.34 -37.04
CA THR A 55 5.96 46.90 -36.92
C THR A 55 7.17 46.64 -36.01
N GLU A 56 8.24 47.43 -36.14
CA GLU A 56 9.42 47.35 -35.28
C GLU A 56 9.08 47.65 -33.82
N ALA A 57 8.31 48.72 -33.56
CA ALA A 57 7.84 49.06 -32.23
C ALA A 57 7.00 47.92 -31.61
N THR A 58 6.10 47.33 -32.42
CA THR A 58 5.29 46.17 -32.01
C THR A 58 6.17 44.96 -31.68
N LEU A 59 7.20 44.69 -32.49
CA LEU A 59 8.14 43.59 -32.23
C LEU A 59 8.95 43.79 -30.95
N ILE A 60 9.40 45.02 -30.68
CA ILE A 60 10.10 45.36 -29.44
C ILE A 60 9.18 45.13 -28.23
N GLU A 61 7.92 45.54 -28.31
CA GLU A 61 6.94 45.31 -27.25
C GLU A 61 6.67 43.80 -27.02
N LEU A 62 6.54 43.03 -28.10
CA LEU A 62 6.38 41.58 -28.04
C LEU A 62 7.59 40.90 -27.39
N ILE A 63 8.81 41.32 -27.73
CA ILE A 63 10.05 40.81 -27.12
C ILE A 63 10.10 41.10 -25.61
N ASP A 64 9.71 42.31 -25.19
CA ASP A 64 9.66 42.67 -23.77
C ASP A 64 8.59 41.85 -23.02
N ASN A 65 7.41 41.69 -23.60
CA ASN A 65 6.33 40.88 -23.04
C ASN A 65 6.73 39.40 -22.89
N ILE A 66 7.36 38.81 -23.92
CA ILE A 66 7.89 37.44 -23.85
C ILE A 66 8.96 37.32 -22.75
N SER A 67 9.82 38.34 -22.60
CA SER A 67 10.85 38.37 -21.57
C SER A 67 10.27 38.47 -20.16
N LYS A 68 9.18 39.21 -19.96
CA LYS A 68 8.43 39.26 -18.70
C LYS A 68 7.77 37.92 -18.38
N ILE A 69 7.09 37.32 -19.36
CA ILE A 69 6.46 35.99 -19.20
C ILE A 69 7.50 34.94 -18.80
N LYS A 70 8.64 34.90 -19.49
CA LYS A 70 9.74 33.96 -19.19
C LYS A 70 10.23 34.13 -17.75
N ARG A 71 10.41 35.36 -17.27
CA ARG A 71 10.82 35.64 -15.89
C ARG A 71 9.77 35.16 -14.87
N ASN A 72 8.49 35.45 -15.08
CA ASN A 72 7.42 35.05 -14.16
C ASN A 72 7.27 33.54 -14.08
N VAL A 73 7.32 32.85 -15.23
CA VAL A 73 7.29 31.38 -15.29
C VAL A 73 8.46 30.77 -14.52
N HIS A 74 9.67 31.28 -14.74
CA HIS A 74 10.87 30.67 -14.18
C HIS A 74 11.10 30.99 -12.70
N LYS A 75 10.79 32.23 -12.28
CA LYS A 75 11.12 32.70 -10.94
C LYS A 75 9.98 32.49 -9.95
N GLU A 76 8.73 32.72 -10.35
CA GLU A 76 7.60 32.71 -9.43
C GLU A 76 6.86 31.37 -9.52
N ASN A 77 6.41 30.98 -10.71
CA ASN A 77 5.58 29.78 -10.85
C ASN A 77 6.34 28.48 -10.53
N LEU A 78 7.54 28.30 -11.08
CA LEU A 78 8.34 27.09 -10.87
C LEU A 78 8.77 26.93 -9.41
N THR A 79 9.17 28.03 -8.75
CA THR A 79 9.60 27.97 -7.35
C THR A 79 8.42 27.74 -6.42
N ASP A 80 7.27 28.36 -6.67
CA ASP A 80 6.05 28.16 -5.88
C ASP A 80 5.48 26.75 -6.04
N VAL A 81 5.46 26.22 -7.27
CA VAL A 81 5.07 24.82 -7.51
C VAL A 81 6.01 23.87 -6.78
N SER A 82 7.32 24.12 -6.83
CA SER A 82 8.28 23.29 -6.08
C SER A 82 8.10 23.38 -4.56
N LYS A 83 7.78 24.56 -4.02
CA LYS A 83 7.52 24.73 -2.57
C LYS A 83 6.22 24.02 -2.16
N LYS A 84 5.15 24.21 -2.94
CA LYS A 84 3.86 23.53 -2.72
C LYS A 84 4.02 22.01 -2.78
N ARG A 85 4.78 21.49 -3.76
CA ARG A 85 5.10 20.06 -3.85
C ARG A 85 5.76 19.55 -2.58
N LYS A 86 6.84 20.21 -2.11
CA LYS A 86 7.54 19.82 -0.88
C LYS A 86 6.64 19.87 0.35
N ALA A 87 5.76 20.88 0.46
CA ALA A 87 4.81 20.99 1.55
C ALA A 87 3.81 19.83 1.55
N ILE A 88 3.27 19.48 0.38
CA ILE A 88 2.36 18.34 0.21
C ILE A 88 3.08 17.02 0.55
N GLU A 89 4.31 16.82 0.07
CA GLU A 89 5.12 15.64 0.40
C GLU A 89 5.31 15.47 1.91
N LEU A 90 5.60 16.57 2.62
CA LEU A 90 5.74 16.59 4.07
C LEU A 90 4.44 16.21 4.79
N GLU A 91 3.30 16.76 4.36
CA GLU A 91 2.01 16.45 4.96
C GLU A 91 1.56 15.01 4.70
N ILE A 92 1.88 14.46 3.53
CA ILE A 92 1.69 13.03 3.24
C ILE A 92 2.52 12.17 4.20
N GLN A 93 3.80 12.51 4.42
CA GLN A 93 4.67 11.78 5.34
C GLN A 93 4.15 11.83 6.79
N LYS A 94 3.75 13.01 7.27
CA LYS A 94 3.15 13.15 8.61
C LYS A 94 1.86 12.34 8.75
N THR A 95 1.05 12.30 7.70
CA THR A 95 -0.20 11.55 7.72
C THR A 95 0.06 10.05 7.73
N ARG A 96 1.02 9.55 6.95
CA ARG A 96 1.47 8.15 7.00
C ARG A 96 1.92 7.76 8.41
N LEU A 97 2.81 8.54 9.02
CA LEU A 97 3.28 8.27 10.39
C LEU A 97 2.14 8.22 11.43
N ARG A 98 1.12 9.07 11.28
CA ARG A 98 -0.07 9.02 12.16
C ARG A 98 -0.89 7.76 11.96
N ILE A 99 -1.06 7.33 10.71
CA ILE A 99 -1.77 6.08 10.37
C ILE A 99 -0.99 4.89 10.92
N ASP A 100 0.32 4.81 10.66
CA ASP A 100 1.16 3.71 11.12
C ASP A 100 1.11 3.58 12.65
N LYS A 101 1.27 4.69 13.37
CA LYS A 101 1.15 4.70 14.85
C LYS A 101 -0.21 4.22 15.34
N HIS A 102 -1.29 4.54 14.61
CA HIS A 102 -2.63 4.09 14.97
C HIS A 102 -2.79 2.59 14.72
N LEU A 103 -2.29 2.08 13.59
CA LEU A 103 -2.28 0.66 13.26
C LEU A 103 -1.47 -0.15 14.27
N ASP A 104 -0.29 0.32 14.66
CA ASP A 104 0.54 -0.31 15.70
C ASP A 104 -0.21 -0.44 17.03
N LYS A 105 -0.94 0.62 17.41
CA LYS A 105 -1.74 0.61 18.64
C LYS A 105 -2.88 -0.40 18.55
N MET A 106 -3.61 -0.43 17.44
CA MET A 106 -4.69 -1.40 17.22
C MET A 106 -4.16 -2.84 17.22
N GLN A 107 -3.06 -3.09 16.52
CA GLN A 107 -2.43 -4.40 16.47
C GLN A 107 -2.02 -4.85 17.88
N LYS A 108 -1.41 -3.96 18.67
CA LYS A 108 -1.05 -4.27 20.05
C LYS A 108 -2.28 -4.61 20.90
N THR A 109 -3.33 -3.79 20.85
CA THR A 109 -4.56 -4.05 21.62
C THR A 109 -5.18 -5.41 21.27
N LEU A 110 -5.32 -5.72 19.98
CA LEU A 110 -5.86 -7.01 19.55
C LEU A 110 -4.96 -8.18 19.97
N THR A 111 -3.65 -8.00 19.91
CA THR A 111 -2.68 -9.02 20.35
C THR A 111 -2.78 -9.25 21.86
N ASP A 112 -2.89 -8.19 22.65
CA ASP A 112 -3.06 -8.29 24.10
C ASP A 112 -4.40 -8.96 24.48
N GLU A 113 -5.48 -8.68 23.75
CA GLU A 113 -6.77 -9.34 23.91
C GLU A 113 -6.72 -10.83 23.61
N ILE A 114 -6.08 -11.23 22.50
CA ILE A 114 -5.88 -12.64 22.14
C ILE A 114 -5.09 -13.37 23.22
N HIS A 115 -3.97 -12.81 23.68
CA HIS A 115 -3.19 -13.40 24.77
C HIS A 115 -4.04 -13.56 26.02
N GLY A 116 -4.80 -12.54 26.41
CA GLY A 116 -5.68 -12.62 27.58
C GLY A 116 -6.77 -13.70 27.47
N VAL A 117 -7.29 -13.98 26.28
CA VAL A 117 -8.23 -15.10 26.06
C VAL A 117 -7.50 -16.43 26.12
N CYS A 118 -6.36 -16.56 25.45
CA CYS A 118 -5.54 -17.77 25.46
C CYS A 118 -5.11 -18.16 26.87
N ASP A 119 -4.68 -17.21 27.69
CA ASP A 119 -4.27 -17.47 29.07
C ASP A 119 -5.44 -17.98 29.91
N LYS A 120 -6.63 -17.39 29.77
CA LYS A 120 -7.84 -17.82 30.47
C LYS A 120 -8.26 -19.23 30.08
N GLU A 121 -8.28 -19.54 28.78
CA GLU A 121 -8.65 -20.87 28.31
C GLU A 121 -7.60 -21.92 28.67
N SER A 122 -6.32 -21.57 28.60
CA SER A 122 -5.22 -22.45 29.04
C SER A 122 -5.34 -22.79 30.52
N GLU A 123 -5.67 -21.81 31.36
CA GLU A 123 -5.87 -22.05 32.79
C GLU A 123 -7.09 -22.94 33.07
N LYS A 124 -8.21 -22.72 32.36
CA LYS A 124 -9.38 -23.62 32.45
C LYS A 124 -9.01 -25.05 32.07
N LEU A 125 -8.33 -25.25 30.94
CA LEU A 125 -7.88 -26.56 30.50
C LEU A 125 -6.96 -27.21 31.54
N ARG A 126 -6.01 -26.46 32.10
CA ARG A 126 -5.10 -26.93 33.14
C ARG A 126 -5.85 -27.40 34.39
N LEU A 127 -6.91 -26.70 34.80
CA LEU A 127 -7.76 -27.09 35.93
C LEU A 127 -8.59 -28.34 35.63
N SER A 128 -9.14 -28.43 34.41
CA SER A 128 -9.86 -29.62 33.95
C SER A 128 -8.95 -30.85 33.94
N THR A 129 -7.72 -30.73 33.40
CA THR A 129 -6.73 -31.82 33.42
C THR A 129 -6.44 -32.28 34.85
N LYS A 130 -6.16 -31.37 35.78
CA LYS A 130 -5.93 -31.73 37.20
C LYS A 130 -7.11 -32.49 37.82
N THR A 131 -8.34 -32.09 37.47
CA THR A 131 -9.53 -32.80 37.94
C THR A 131 -9.60 -34.22 37.38
N LEU A 132 -9.32 -34.37 36.09
CA LEU A 132 -9.30 -35.68 35.43
C LEU A 132 -8.22 -36.59 36.01
N ASP A 133 -7.01 -36.08 36.24
CA ASP A 133 -5.92 -36.84 36.88
C ASP A 133 -6.33 -37.35 38.26
N GLY A 134 -7.04 -36.52 39.04
CA GLY A 134 -7.58 -36.91 40.35
C GLY A 134 -8.63 -38.02 40.24
N MET A 135 -9.53 -37.94 39.26
CA MET A 135 -10.54 -38.97 39.01
C MET A 135 -9.91 -40.28 38.54
N GLU A 136 -8.89 -40.23 37.68
CA GLU A 136 -8.13 -41.38 37.23
C GLU A 136 -7.48 -42.12 38.41
N HIS A 137 -6.90 -41.37 39.35
CA HIS A 137 -6.31 -41.96 40.55
C HIS A 137 -7.35 -42.71 41.39
N VAL A 138 -8.51 -42.09 41.65
CA VAL A 138 -9.60 -42.71 42.42
C VAL A 138 -10.16 -43.96 41.74
N LEU A 139 -10.35 -43.90 40.41
CA LEU A 139 -10.79 -45.07 39.64
C LEU A 139 -9.79 -46.22 39.70
N SER A 140 -8.49 -45.90 39.67
CA SER A 140 -7.42 -46.88 39.84
C SER A 140 -7.47 -47.57 41.21
N GLU A 141 -7.72 -46.81 42.29
CA GLU A 141 -7.92 -47.39 43.62
C GLU A 141 -9.14 -48.32 43.68
N TYR A 142 -10.26 -47.92 43.10
CA TYR A 142 -11.45 -48.78 43.05
C TYR A 142 -11.22 -50.03 42.23
N GLN A 143 -10.52 -49.93 41.10
CA GLN A 143 -10.14 -51.09 40.29
C GLN A 143 -9.33 -52.10 41.11
N MET A 144 -8.33 -51.65 41.88
CA MET A 144 -7.56 -52.53 42.76
C MET A 144 -8.44 -53.21 43.81
N LYS A 145 -9.36 -52.48 44.44
CA LYS A 145 -10.30 -53.05 45.43
C LYS A 145 -11.20 -54.12 44.80
N ILE A 146 -11.73 -53.87 43.61
CA ILE A 146 -12.57 -54.85 42.88
C ILE A 146 -11.79 -56.11 42.55
N VAL A 147 -10.53 -55.98 42.11
CA VAL A 147 -9.65 -57.14 41.85
C VAL A 147 -9.47 -57.98 43.12
N ASN A 148 -9.20 -57.34 44.27
CA ASN A 148 -9.06 -58.06 45.54
C ASN A 148 -10.36 -58.77 45.95
N ILE A 149 -11.51 -58.11 45.82
CA ILE A 149 -12.82 -58.73 46.10
C ILE A 149 -13.05 -59.93 45.19
N LYS A 150 -12.68 -59.83 43.91
CA LYS A 150 -12.80 -60.94 42.95
C LYS A 150 -11.96 -62.15 43.37
N ILE A 151 -10.74 -61.92 43.88
CA ILE A 151 -9.88 -62.98 44.41
C ILE A 151 -10.56 -63.66 45.60
N TYR A 152 -10.99 -62.90 46.62
CA TYR A 152 -11.67 -63.46 47.78
C TYR A 152 -12.96 -64.22 47.43
N ALA A 153 -13.73 -63.72 46.47
CA ALA A 153 -14.93 -64.41 46.01
C ALA A 153 -14.60 -65.77 45.35
N SER A 154 -13.50 -65.84 44.60
CA SER A 154 -12.99 -67.10 44.03
C SER A 154 -12.58 -68.08 45.14
N ASP A 155 -11.82 -67.62 46.14
CA ASP A 155 -11.38 -68.46 47.26
C ASP A 155 -12.57 -69.03 48.05
N ILE A 156 -13.62 -68.21 48.26
CA ILE A 156 -14.85 -68.67 48.92
C ILE A 156 -15.58 -69.71 48.06
N GLN A 157 -15.66 -69.50 46.75
CA GLN A 157 -16.28 -70.48 45.84
C GLN A 157 -15.53 -71.82 45.87
N ASP A 158 -14.20 -71.79 45.86
CA ASP A 158 -13.37 -72.99 45.96
C ASP A 158 -13.58 -73.69 47.31
N PHE A 159 -13.60 -72.95 48.42
CA PHE A 159 -13.89 -73.49 49.75
C PHE A 159 -15.28 -74.13 49.83
N MET A 160 -16.32 -73.48 49.30
CA MET A 160 -17.67 -74.04 49.24
C MET A 160 -17.71 -75.33 48.41
N GLY A 161 -16.96 -75.38 47.31
CA GLY A 161 -16.80 -76.59 46.50
C GLY A 161 -16.19 -77.74 47.29
N ILE A 162 -15.10 -77.50 48.01
CA ILE A 162 -14.45 -78.48 48.89
C ILE A 162 -15.42 -78.95 49.98
N LYS A 163 -16.09 -78.03 50.68
CA LYS A 163 -17.05 -78.36 51.75
C LYS A 163 -18.21 -79.23 51.26
N LYS A 164 -18.67 -79.01 50.04
CA LYS A 164 -19.68 -79.86 49.42
C LYS A 164 -19.16 -81.27 49.17
N ILE A 165 -17.93 -81.40 48.64
CA ILE A 165 -17.28 -82.70 48.45
C ILE A 165 -17.14 -83.44 49.80
N GLU A 166 -16.66 -82.76 50.85
CA GLU A 166 -16.56 -83.34 52.20
C GLU A 166 -17.91 -83.86 52.71
N THR A 167 -18.97 -83.06 52.58
CA THR A 167 -20.33 -83.44 53.01
C THR A 167 -20.86 -84.64 52.21
N ASP A 168 -20.58 -84.68 50.91
CA ASP A 168 -21.02 -85.78 50.04
C ASP A 168 -20.27 -87.08 50.38
N VAL A 169 -18.97 -87.02 50.72
CA VAL A 169 -18.18 -88.17 51.19
C VAL A 169 -18.68 -88.68 52.54
N GLU A 170 -18.94 -87.80 53.52
CA GLU A 170 -19.47 -88.18 54.84
C GLU A 170 -20.80 -88.94 54.73
N LYS A 171 -21.70 -88.48 53.85
CA LYS A 171 -22.98 -89.17 53.59
C LYS A 171 -22.79 -90.54 52.93
N GLU A 172 -21.81 -90.67 52.04
CA GLU A 172 -21.49 -91.94 51.40
C GLU A 172 -20.90 -92.93 52.41
N GLU A 173 -20.04 -92.47 53.33
CA GLU A 173 -19.53 -93.26 54.46
C GLU A 173 -20.66 -93.70 55.41
N GLU A 174 -21.58 -92.81 55.80
CA GLU A 174 -22.76 -93.16 56.59
C GLU A 174 -23.64 -94.21 55.90
N TYR A 175 -23.84 -94.08 54.58
CA TYR A 175 -24.58 -95.06 53.78
C TYR A 175 -23.88 -96.42 53.78
N LEU A 176 -22.56 -96.48 53.61
CA LEU A 176 -21.78 -97.71 53.63
C LEU A 176 -21.76 -98.37 55.02
N LEU A 177 -21.69 -97.60 56.10
CA LEU A 177 -21.77 -98.10 57.47
C LEU A 177 -23.15 -98.66 57.82
N SER A 178 -24.24 -98.12 57.24
CA SER A 178 -25.60 -98.66 57.38
C SER A 178 -25.81 -100.01 56.68
N TYR A 179 -24.88 -100.40 55.79
CA TYR A 179 -24.87 -101.67 55.07
C TYR A 179 -23.96 -102.74 55.69
N ILE A 180 -23.33 -102.48 56.85
CA ILE A 180 -22.65 -103.53 57.61
C ILE A 180 -23.74 -104.51 58.09
N PRO A 181 -23.79 -105.76 57.60
CA PRO A 181 -24.72 -106.74 58.11
C PRO A 181 -24.34 -107.01 59.57
N GLU A 182 -25.31 -106.94 60.49
CA GLU A 182 -25.15 -107.53 61.83
C GLU A 182 -24.80 -109.01 61.66
N GLY A 183 -23.50 -109.29 61.68
CA GLY A 183 -22.94 -110.59 61.40
C GLY A 183 -22.52 -111.28 62.69
N LYS A 184 -23.44 -112.11 63.20
CA LYS A 184 -23.24 -113.32 64.03
C LYS A 184 -22.87 -113.16 65.51
#